data_AF-A0A7K2AWY4-F1
#
_entry.id   AF-A0A7K2AWY4-F1
#
_cell.length_a   1.000
_cell.length_b   1.000
_cell.length_c   1.000
_cell.angle_alpha   90.00
_cell.angle_beta   90.00
_cell.angle_gamma   90.00
#
_symmetry.space_group_name_H-M   'P 1'
#
loop_
_entity.id
_entity.type
_entity.pdbx_description
1 polymer ?
#
loop_
_entity_poly.entity_id
_entity_poly.type
_entity_poly.pdbx_seq_one_letter_code
_entity_poly.pdbx_strand_id
1 'polypeptide(L)'
;MSNHPPSLIDWRNAAAEAQSMLPRGNSPRRAYVLEPSPPAVRVPPYFADDPATPGSGCPGDHAGRLAPDGLVGTETVTPTSAGDVTWRELAGHSEELAHFARDRWLGPWRRLGPLPDDYLRCLVDAHRLAYAVVAEARRQSNGKFGLRYTVGGFGTPFFPRDGRDTQVRVVAGQIVVQSGEEVSVAAIDSLANAAAHCGVTPGTEAAEHDSPPLGDLQRALRVDADLTAFLGDWFGFAFSVLEELRLTPGARDVGRTQLWPGHFDPAVELTAGEPTDDPRGSQSGDPSPASDDGDISRRATYGASPGDQANPTPYLYVGPWGGIDDDPFWSAESFRGAALGYDRLLEAGDQRQAALEFFGAGYERLSRR
;
A
#
# COMPACT_ATOMS: atom_id res chain seq x y z
N MET A 1 27.83 -6.37 -18.46
CA MET A 1 26.97 -5.51 -17.62
C MET A 1 27.07 -6.09 -16.22
N SER A 2 27.53 -5.30 -15.26
CA SER A 2 27.80 -5.75 -13.89
C SER A 2 26.52 -6.27 -13.22
N ASN A 3 26.54 -7.54 -12.76
CA ASN A 3 25.44 -8.29 -12.14
C ASN A 3 25.10 -7.80 -10.70
N HIS A 4 25.18 -6.51 -10.42
CA HIS A 4 24.67 -5.98 -9.15
C HIS A 4 23.20 -5.61 -9.32
N PRO A 5 22.32 -6.03 -8.39
CA PRO A 5 20.96 -5.51 -8.38
C PRO A 5 21.02 -3.98 -8.33
N PRO A 6 20.18 -3.27 -9.09
CA PRO A 6 20.17 -1.81 -9.10
C PRO A 6 19.92 -1.30 -7.68
N SER A 7 20.61 -0.22 -7.30
CA SER A 7 20.46 0.39 -5.99
C SER A 7 19.02 0.87 -5.80
N LEU A 8 18.51 0.85 -4.57
CA LEU A 8 17.14 1.31 -4.28
C LEU A 8 16.94 2.81 -4.58
N ILE A 9 18.04 3.56 -4.64
CA ILE A 9 18.05 4.97 -4.99
C ILE A 9 18.19 5.23 -6.50
N ASP A 10 18.36 4.20 -7.34
CA ASP A 10 18.49 4.36 -8.79
C ASP A 10 17.11 4.48 -9.47
N TRP A 11 17.09 4.57 -10.81
CA TRP A 11 15.84 4.49 -11.56
C TRP A 11 15.21 3.10 -11.42
N ARG A 12 13.87 3.07 -11.32
CA ARG A 12 13.10 1.85 -11.04
C ARG A 12 11.86 1.74 -11.93
N ASN A 13 11.59 0.53 -12.40
CA ASN A 13 10.31 0.16 -13.01
C ASN A 13 9.96 -1.26 -12.54
N ALA A 14 9.20 -1.36 -11.44
CA ALA A 14 8.95 -2.63 -10.77
C ALA A 14 8.29 -3.67 -11.70
N ALA A 15 7.33 -3.26 -12.53
CA ALA A 15 6.69 -4.13 -13.51
C ALA A 15 7.69 -4.64 -14.57
N ALA A 16 8.53 -3.78 -15.14
CA ALA A 16 9.52 -4.19 -16.14
C ALA A 16 10.60 -5.10 -15.55
N GLU A 17 11.06 -4.79 -14.34
CA GLU A 17 12.02 -5.63 -13.61
C GLU A 17 11.43 -7.01 -13.31
N ALA A 18 10.21 -7.07 -12.78
CA ALA A 18 9.52 -8.33 -12.52
C ALA A 18 9.28 -9.13 -13.81
N GLN A 19 8.87 -8.46 -14.89
CA GLN A 19 8.72 -9.10 -16.19
C GLN A 19 10.03 -9.71 -16.71
N SER A 20 11.18 -9.06 -16.43
CA SER A 20 12.50 -9.56 -16.83
C SER A 20 12.95 -10.81 -16.06
N MET A 21 12.40 -11.03 -14.86
CA MET A 21 12.70 -12.21 -14.04
C MET A 21 11.97 -13.47 -14.53
N LEU A 22 10.84 -13.32 -15.23
CA LEU A 22 10.04 -14.47 -15.60
C LEU A 22 10.81 -15.41 -16.54
N PRO A 23 10.89 -16.71 -16.24
CA PRO A 23 11.64 -17.64 -17.07
C PRO A 23 10.96 -17.77 -18.43
N ARG A 24 11.78 -17.85 -19.49
CA ARG A 24 11.31 -18.05 -20.86
C ARG A 24 10.73 -19.48 -20.99
N GLY A 25 9.41 -19.59 -20.87
CA GLY A 25 8.67 -20.83 -21.07
C GLY A 25 8.05 -20.93 -22.46
N ASN A 26 7.35 -22.04 -22.71
CA ASN A 26 6.62 -22.26 -23.96
C ASN A 26 5.38 -21.37 -24.08
N SER A 27 4.85 -20.87 -22.95
CA SER A 27 3.71 -19.95 -22.91
C SER A 27 4.18 -18.58 -22.43
N PRO A 28 3.66 -17.48 -23.02
CA PRO A 28 3.95 -16.14 -22.53
C PRO A 28 3.42 -15.97 -21.10
N ARG A 29 4.17 -15.22 -20.29
CA ARG A 29 3.76 -14.87 -18.93
C ARG A 29 3.75 -13.37 -18.70
N ARG A 30 2.84 -12.90 -17.85
CA ARG A 30 2.77 -11.48 -17.43
C ARG A 30 2.96 -11.36 -15.92
N ALA A 31 3.92 -10.53 -15.52
CA ALA A 31 4.23 -10.24 -14.13
C ALA A 31 3.30 -9.16 -13.55
N TYR A 32 2.84 -9.38 -12.33
CA TYR A 32 2.17 -8.39 -11.48
C TYR A 32 2.97 -8.22 -10.17
N VAL A 33 2.94 -7.04 -9.58
CA VAL A 33 3.78 -6.65 -8.42
C VAL A 33 2.96 -5.88 -7.39
N LEU A 34 3.54 -5.57 -6.24
CA LEU A 34 2.91 -4.70 -5.23
C LEU A 34 3.25 -3.22 -5.43
N GLU A 35 4.37 -2.93 -6.09
CA GLU A 35 4.91 -1.58 -6.21
C GLU A 35 4.32 -0.83 -7.41
N PRO A 36 4.11 0.50 -7.30
CA PRO A 36 3.69 1.32 -8.43
C PRO A 36 4.74 1.32 -9.55
N SER A 37 4.29 1.32 -10.81
CA SER A 37 5.14 1.30 -12.00
C SER A 37 4.74 2.40 -13.00
N PRO A 38 5.70 2.97 -13.76
CA PRO A 38 5.37 3.89 -14.84
C PRO A 38 4.71 3.14 -16.01
N PRO A 39 3.96 3.83 -16.89
CA PRO A 39 3.68 5.27 -16.85
C PRO A 39 2.67 5.70 -15.77
N ALA A 40 2.52 7.00 -15.52
CA ALA A 40 1.54 7.51 -14.57
C ALA A 40 0.10 7.29 -15.09
N VAL A 41 -0.77 6.72 -14.26
CA VAL A 41 -2.19 6.53 -14.60
C VAL A 41 -2.93 7.86 -14.47
N ARG A 42 -3.57 8.29 -15.57
CA ARG A 42 -4.31 9.56 -15.66
C ARG A 42 -5.83 9.40 -15.56
N VAL A 43 -6.29 8.20 -15.26
CA VAL A 43 -7.71 7.84 -15.29
C VAL A 43 -8.32 8.00 -13.88
N PRO A 44 -9.44 8.73 -13.75
CA PRO A 44 -10.18 8.81 -12.49
C PRO A 44 -10.83 7.46 -12.13
N PRO A 45 -11.24 7.26 -10.87
CA PRO A 45 -11.13 8.21 -9.76
C PRO A 45 -9.76 8.18 -9.07
N TYR A 46 -8.87 7.24 -9.43
CA TYR A 46 -7.70 6.94 -8.61
C TYR A 46 -6.42 7.70 -9.00
N PHE A 47 -6.20 7.97 -10.28
CA PHE A 47 -4.95 8.58 -10.79
C PHE A 47 -3.70 7.86 -10.25
N ALA A 48 -3.77 6.52 -10.24
CA ALA A 48 -2.75 5.59 -9.78
C ALA A 48 -3.03 4.23 -10.42
N ASP A 49 -2.00 3.41 -10.56
CA ASP A 49 -2.10 2.01 -10.96
C ASP A 49 -2.71 1.14 -9.83
N ASP A 50 -2.95 -0.13 -10.17
CA ASP A 50 -3.37 -1.19 -9.24
C ASP A 50 -2.56 -2.45 -9.59
N PRO A 51 -1.26 -2.44 -9.27
CA PRO A 51 -0.26 -3.32 -9.88
C PRO A 51 -0.39 -4.79 -9.46
N ALA A 52 -1.14 -5.08 -8.40
CA ALA A 52 -1.39 -6.42 -7.90
C ALA A 52 -2.60 -7.10 -8.56
N THR A 53 -3.44 -6.34 -9.25
CA THR A 53 -4.73 -6.82 -9.78
C THR A 53 -4.62 -7.14 -11.27
N PRO A 54 -4.79 -8.41 -11.70
CA PRO A 54 -4.87 -8.76 -13.10
C PRO A 54 -5.96 -7.99 -13.85
N GLY A 55 -5.64 -7.50 -15.04
CA GLY A 55 -6.62 -6.79 -15.88
C GLY A 55 -6.97 -5.37 -15.42
N SER A 56 -6.32 -4.83 -14.38
CA SER A 56 -6.54 -3.47 -13.86
C SER A 56 -6.00 -2.34 -14.78
N GLY A 57 -5.54 -2.68 -15.98
CA GLY A 57 -5.07 -1.72 -16.97
C GLY A 57 -3.74 -1.10 -16.58
N CYS A 58 -2.64 -1.86 -16.73
CA CYS A 58 -1.31 -1.24 -16.78
C CYS A 58 -1.34 -0.16 -17.86
N PRO A 59 -0.86 1.06 -17.61
CA PRO A 59 -0.99 2.13 -18.59
C PRO A 59 -0.14 1.78 -19.84
N GLY A 60 -0.89 1.60 -20.92
CA GLY A 60 -0.61 0.72 -22.07
C GLY A 60 -1.92 0.06 -22.54
N ASP A 61 -2.80 -0.26 -21.59
CA ASP A 61 -4.17 -0.76 -21.76
C ASP A 61 -5.21 0.39 -21.90
N HIS A 62 -4.83 1.54 -22.48
CA HIS A 62 -5.80 2.57 -22.89
C HIS A 62 -6.56 2.13 -24.15
N ALA A 63 -7.28 1.03 -24.01
CA ALA A 63 -8.54 0.81 -24.70
C ALA A 63 -9.41 0.05 -23.72
N GLY A 64 -10.53 0.64 -23.31
CA GLY A 64 -11.66 -0.11 -22.80
C GLY A 64 -12.07 -1.11 -23.88
N ARG A 65 -11.50 -2.29 -23.76
CA ARG A 65 -11.66 -3.53 -24.51
C ARG A 65 -10.63 -4.43 -23.85
N LEU A 66 -11.01 -5.65 -23.46
CA LEU A 66 -10.12 -6.79 -23.63
C LEU A 66 -9.21 -6.46 -24.80
N ALA A 67 -7.87 -6.53 -24.68
CA ALA A 67 -7.02 -6.43 -25.85
C ALA A 67 -7.76 -7.11 -27.02
N PRO A 68 -7.86 -6.50 -28.23
CA PRO A 68 -8.57 -7.15 -29.34
C PRO A 68 -8.09 -8.59 -29.57
N ASP A 69 -6.91 -8.87 -29.02
CA ASP A 69 -6.33 -10.16 -28.75
C ASP A 69 -6.25 -10.31 -27.22
N GLY A 70 -7.36 -10.68 -26.58
CA GLY A 70 -7.28 -11.38 -25.31
C GLY A 70 -6.42 -12.57 -25.65
N LEU A 71 -5.13 -12.53 -25.33
CA LEU A 71 -4.20 -13.61 -25.61
C LEU A 71 -4.62 -14.75 -24.70
N VAL A 72 -5.63 -15.49 -25.14
CA VAL A 72 -5.95 -16.83 -24.71
C VAL A 72 -4.61 -17.56 -24.66
N GLY A 73 -4.10 -17.82 -23.45
CA GLY A 73 -2.82 -18.49 -23.23
C GLY A 73 -1.66 -17.66 -22.67
N THR A 74 -1.85 -16.42 -22.20
CA THR A 74 -0.84 -15.75 -21.35
C THR A 74 -1.12 -16.03 -19.88
N GLU A 75 -0.20 -16.76 -19.23
CA GLU A 75 -0.29 -17.10 -17.80
C GLU A 75 0.13 -15.89 -16.95
N THR A 76 -0.69 -15.54 -15.95
CA THR A 76 -0.46 -14.41 -15.05
C THR A 76 0.30 -14.83 -13.80
N VAL A 77 1.34 -14.08 -13.43
CA VAL A 77 2.15 -14.30 -12.23
C VAL A 77 1.88 -13.18 -11.23
N THR A 78 1.20 -13.48 -10.13
CA THR A 78 0.68 -12.47 -9.18
C THR A 78 1.25 -12.61 -7.76
N PRO A 79 1.26 -11.51 -6.97
CA PRO A 79 1.60 -11.57 -5.55
C PRO A 79 0.49 -12.19 -4.69
N THR A 80 -0.72 -12.32 -5.24
CA THR A 80 -1.93 -12.81 -4.57
C THR A 80 -2.51 -14.03 -5.29
N SER A 81 -3.55 -14.65 -4.72
CA SER A 81 -4.29 -15.75 -5.35
C SER A 81 -5.11 -15.40 -6.60
N ALA A 82 -5.06 -14.14 -7.09
CA ALA A 82 -5.83 -13.70 -8.25
C ALA A 82 -5.29 -14.17 -9.61
N GLY A 83 -4.01 -14.57 -9.68
CA GLY A 83 -3.37 -15.01 -10.92
C GLY A 83 -3.41 -16.51 -11.14
N ASP A 84 -2.99 -16.93 -12.32
CA ASP A 84 -2.89 -18.35 -12.70
C ASP A 84 -1.80 -19.08 -11.89
N VAL A 85 -0.72 -18.37 -11.55
CA VAL A 85 0.36 -18.83 -10.67
C VAL A 85 0.83 -17.69 -9.76
N THR A 86 1.18 -18.00 -8.52
CA THR A 86 1.75 -17.01 -7.60
C THR A 86 3.27 -16.91 -7.75
N TRP A 87 3.85 -15.75 -7.39
CA TRP A 87 5.32 -15.64 -7.26
C TRP A 87 5.90 -16.66 -6.28
N ARG A 88 5.17 -17.01 -5.21
CA ARG A 88 5.58 -18.03 -4.23
C ARG A 88 5.76 -19.40 -4.89
N GLU A 89 4.79 -19.83 -5.69
CA GLU A 89 4.83 -21.12 -6.40
C GLU A 89 5.94 -21.12 -7.44
N LEU A 90 6.04 -20.06 -8.24
CA LEU A 90 7.06 -19.94 -9.28
C LEU A 90 8.49 -19.92 -8.70
N ALA A 91 8.68 -19.24 -7.58
CA ALA A 91 9.96 -19.16 -6.87
C ALA A 91 10.43 -20.51 -6.29
N GLY A 92 9.53 -21.48 -6.09
CA GLY A 92 9.88 -22.82 -5.57
C GLY A 92 10.90 -23.59 -6.42
N HIS A 93 11.15 -23.13 -7.65
CA HIS A 93 12.03 -23.78 -8.61
C HIS A 93 13.31 -22.97 -8.94
N SER A 94 13.54 -21.82 -8.32
CA SER A 94 14.73 -20.98 -8.56
C SER A 94 15.08 -20.11 -7.35
N GLU A 95 16.30 -20.24 -6.85
CA GLU A 95 16.80 -19.42 -5.73
C GLU A 95 16.87 -17.93 -6.09
N GLU A 96 17.22 -17.61 -7.33
CA GLU A 96 17.25 -16.23 -7.84
C GLU A 96 15.85 -15.61 -7.84
N LEU A 97 14.83 -16.36 -8.30
CA LEU A 97 13.44 -15.92 -8.24
C LEU A 97 12.95 -15.79 -6.80
N ALA A 98 13.32 -16.73 -5.94
CA ALA A 98 12.97 -16.69 -4.53
C ALA A 98 13.59 -15.47 -3.83
N HIS A 99 14.82 -15.09 -4.18
CA HIS A 99 15.45 -13.87 -3.68
C HIS A 99 14.69 -12.63 -4.18
N PHE A 100 14.49 -12.51 -5.50
CA PHE A 100 13.78 -11.38 -6.10
C PHE A 100 12.38 -11.17 -5.52
N ALA A 101 11.60 -12.25 -5.42
CA ALA A 101 10.24 -12.22 -4.92
C ALA A 101 10.20 -11.89 -3.42
N ARG A 102 11.15 -12.42 -2.64
CA ARG A 102 11.26 -12.16 -1.20
C ARG A 102 11.61 -10.71 -0.91
N ASP A 103 12.52 -10.12 -1.68
CA ASP A 103 12.94 -8.72 -1.55
C ASP A 103 11.77 -7.74 -1.79
N ARG A 104 10.82 -8.13 -2.63
CA ARG A 104 9.68 -7.30 -3.04
C ARG A 104 8.36 -7.68 -2.40
N TRP A 105 8.39 -8.56 -1.39
CA TRP A 105 7.20 -9.07 -0.70
C TRP A 105 6.17 -9.77 -1.61
N LEU A 106 6.61 -10.31 -2.75
CA LEU A 106 5.77 -11.06 -3.69
C LEU A 106 5.59 -12.54 -3.27
N GLY A 107 6.51 -13.07 -2.47
CA GLY A 107 6.53 -14.46 -1.98
C GLY A 107 7.96 -15.03 -1.99
N PRO A 108 8.18 -16.29 -1.60
CA PRO A 108 8.22 -16.67 -0.18
C PRO A 108 8.66 -15.50 0.73
N TRP A 109 7.74 -15.04 1.56
CA TRP A 109 7.88 -13.79 2.32
C TRP A 109 8.97 -13.83 3.39
N ARG A 110 9.53 -12.65 3.67
CA ARG A 110 10.44 -12.41 4.79
C ARG A 110 9.68 -12.54 6.10
N ARG A 111 10.42 -12.76 7.18
CA ARG A 111 9.90 -12.52 8.52
C ARG A 111 10.20 -11.09 8.93
N LEU A 112 9.22 -10.42 9.53
CA LEU A 112 9.38 -9.16 10.23
C LEU A 112 10.36 -9.35 11.40
N GLY A 113 11.25 -8.38 11.56
CA GLY A 113 12.29 -8.36 12.58
C GLY A 113 11.93 -7.53 13.82
N PRO A 114 12.86 -7.38 14.78
CA PRO A 114 12.66 -6.47 15.91
C PRO A 114 12.57 -5.01 15.43
N LEU A 115 11.99 -4.15 16.28
CA LEU A 115 11.98 -2.71 16.03
C LEU A 115 13.41 -2.14 16.07
N PRO A 116 13.73 -1.15 15.23
CA PRO A 116 14.99 -0.43 15.34
C PRO A 116 15.04 0.41 16.62
N ASP A 117 16.24 0.81 17.02
CA ASP A 117 16.42 1.71 18.16
C ASP A 117 15.69 3.04 17.92
N ASP A 118 15.17 3.62 19.01
CA ASP A 118 14.46 4.90 18.98
C ASP A 118 13.24 4.98 18.02
N TYR A 119 12.69 3.82 17.66
CA TYR A 119 11.65 3.64 16.64
C TYR A 119 10.57 4.72 16.63
N LEU A 120 9.83 4.90 17.73
CA LEU A 120 8.68 5.81 17.78
C LEU A 120 9.05 7.25 17.42
N ARG A 121 10.21 7.72 17.90
CA ARG A 121 10.65 9.10 17.62
C ARG A 121 10.99 9.28 16.14
N CYS A 122 11.66 8.30 15.54
CA CYS A 122 12.01 8.31 14.13
C CYS A 122 10.74 8.12 13.25
N LEU A 123 9.78 7.31 13.71
CA LEU A 123 8.48 7.12 13.06
C LEU A 123 7.67 8.42 12.97
N VAL A 124 7.61 9.20 14.05
CA VAL A 124 6.93 10.51 14.05
C VAL A 124 7.54 11.44 12.99
N ASP A 125 8.86 11.41 12.82
CA ASP A 125 9.56 12.23 11.84
C ASP A 125 9.31 11.75 10.41
N ALA A 126 9.25 10.43 10.19
CA ALA A 126 8.88 9.83 8.91
C ALA A 126 7.41 10.13 8.55
N HIS A 127 6.49 10.08 9.51
CA HIS A 127 5.08 10.44 9.32
C HIS A 127 4.96 11.90 8.87
N ARG A 128 5.62 12.84 9.58
CA ARG A 128 5.66 14.26 9.18
C ARG A 128 6.16 14.43 7.74
N LEU A 129 7.22 13.72 7.35
CA LEU A 129 7.77 13.76 5.99
C LEU A 129 6.78 13.19 4.95
N ALA A 130 6.20 12.03 5.23
CA ALA A 130 5.26 11.35 4.35
C ALA A 130 4.05 12.24 4.06
N TYR A 131 3.48 12.82 5.11
CA TYR A 131 2.33 13.70 5.06
C TYR A 131 2.64 15.04 4.39
N ALA A 132 3.64 15.77 4.88
CA ALA A 132 3.85 17.16 4.49
C ALA A 132 4.61 17.34 3.17
N VAL A 133 5.32 16.31 2.69
CA VAL A 133 6.19 16.42 1.50
C VAL A 133 5.88 15.36 0.45
N VAL A 134 5.94 14.07 0.81
CA VAL A 134 5.85 12.99 -0.17
C VAL A 134 4.44 12.92 -0.78
N ALA A 135 3.41 12.88 0.07
CA ALA A 135 2.02 12.91 -0.36
C ALA A 135 1.66 14.20 -1.09
N GLU A 136 2.21 15.32 -0.61
CA GLU A 136 1.97 16.65 -1.15
C GLU A 136 2.52 16.81 -2.59
N ALA A 137 3.62 16.12 -2.92
CA ALA A 137 4.15 16.06 -4.28
C ALA A 137 3.15 15.53 -5.30
N ARG A 138 2.34 14.54 -4.89
CA ARG A 138 1.26 14.00 -5.71
C ARG A 138 0.02 14.88 -5.69
N ARG A 139 -0.35 15.42 -4.52
CA ARG A 139 -1.54 16.26 -4.36
C ARG A 139 -1.46 17.53 -5.21
N GLN A 140 -0.31 18.22 -5.19
CA GLN A 140 -0.11 19.42 -6.02
C GLN A 140 -0.11 19.11 -7.53
N SER A 141 0.12 17.85 -7.92
CA SER A 141 0.06 17.41 -9.33
C SER A 141 -1.37 17.06 -9.78
N ASN A 142 -2.10 16.25 -9.00
CA ASN A 142 -3.37 15.68 -9.47
C ASN A 142 -4.49 15.64 -8.41
N GLY A 143 -4.32 16.35 -7.29
CA GLY A 143 -5.30 16.44 -6.20
C GLY A 143 -5.39 15.19 -5.32
N LYS A 144 -4.64 14.12 -5.60
CA LYS A 144 -4.66 12.89 -4.79
C LYS A 144 -3.51 12.84 -3.80
N PHE A 145 -3.80 12.32 -2.62
CA PHE A 145 -2.88 12.41 -1.48
C PHE A 145 -2.23 11.08 -1.10
N GLY A 146 -2.90 9.95 -1.31
CA GLY A 146 -2.38 8.68 -0.78
C GLY A 146 -1.13 8.12 -1.48
N LEU A 147 -0.42 7.29 -0.72
CA LEU A 147 0.90 6.72 -1.00
C LEU A 147 0.82 5.19 -1.20
N ARG A 148 1.97 4.56 -1.43
CA ARG A 148 2.16 3.14 -1.69
C ARG A 148 3.42 2.62 -1.00
N TYR A 149 3.44 1.30 -0.78
CA TYR A 149 4.67 0.57 -0.59
C TYR A 149 5.57 0.73 -1.83
N THR A 150 6.85 0.96 -1.58
CA THR A 150 7.95 0.86 -2.54
C THR A 150 9.07 0.07 -1.88
N VAL A 151 9.81 -0.75 -2.60
CA VAL A 151 10.83 -1.61 -2.00
C VAL A 151 11.81 -0.80 -1.11
N GLY A 152 11.96 -1.22 0.15
CA GLY A 152 12.81 -0.54 1.14
C GLY A 152 12.26 0.75 1.74
N GLY A 153 10.98 1.08 1.53
CA GLY A 153 10.33 2.22 2.18
C GLY A 153 8.91 2.48 1.68
N PHE A 154 8.63 3.73 1.30
CA PHE A 154 7.32 4.16 0.84
C PHE A 154 7.43 5.32 -0.16
N GLY A 155 6.40 5.52 -0.96
CA GLY A 155 6.39 6.60 -1.94
C GLY A 155 5.04 6.83 -2.60
N THR A 156 5.01 7.76 -3.53
CA THR A 156 3.83 8.04 -4.33
C THR A 156 3.63 6.93 -5.38
N PRO A 157 2.39 6.68 -5.83
CA PRO A 157 2.18 6.23 -7.21
C PRO A 157 2.91 7.14 -8.21
N PHE A 158 3.16 6.65 -9.43
CA PHE A 158 3.61 7.55 -10.49
C PHE A 158 2.51 8.58 -10.82
N PHE A 159 2.90 9.84 -10.89
CA PHE A 159 2.03 10.97 -11.23
C PHE A 159 2.67 11.85 -12.29
N PRO A 160 1.88 12.55 -13.12
CA PRO A 160 2.44 13.41 -14.16
C PRO A 160 2.97 14.72 -13.57
N ARG A 161 4.21 15.07 -13.89
CA ARG A 161 4.80 16.38 -13.59
C ARG A 161 5.66 16.82 -14.77
N ASP A 162 5.41 18.02 -15.28
CA ASP A 162 6.13 18.60 -16.43
C ASP A 162 6.22 17.65 -17.64
N GLY A 163 5.13 16.94 -17.93
CA GLY A 163 5.05 15.99 -19.04
C GLY A 163 5.76 14.65 -18.81
N ARG A 164 6.38 14.43 -17.64
CA ARG A 164 7.10 13.20 -17.29
C ARG A 164 6.38 12.41 -16.19
N ASP A 165 6.54 11.10 -16.22
CA ASP A 165 6.10 10.23 -15.14
C ASP A 165 7.04 10.38 -13.95
N THR A 166 6.49 10.89 -12.84
CA THR A 166 7.27 11.23 -11.65
C THR A 166 6.84 10.40 -10.45
N GLN A 167 7.80 9.94 -9.67
CA GLN A 167 7.58 9.33 -8.36
C GLN A 167 8.48 10.01 -7.33
N VAL A 168 7.93 10.29 -6.15
CA VAL A 168 8.70 10.65 -4.96
C VAL A 168 8.65 9.47 -3.99
N ARG A 169 9.81 9.00 -3.53
CA ARG A 169 9.90 7.89 -2.56
C ARG A 169 10.96 8.15 -1.50
N VAL A 170 10.80 7.52 -0.36
CA VAL A 170 11.72 7.55 0.78
C VAL A 170 12.30 6.15 0.94
N VAL A 171 13.62 6.03 0.86
CA VAL A 171 14.33 4.75 0.91
C VAL A 171 15.79 4.96 1.33
N ALA A 172 16.34 4.01 2.10
CA ALA A 172 17.73 4.06 2.58
C ALA A 172 18.11 5.37 3.30
N GLY A 173 17.17 5.97 4.05
CA GLY A 173 17.36 7.26 4.73
C GLY A 173 17.46 8.47 3.78
N GLN A 174 17.04 8.32 2.52
CA GLN A 174 17.08 9.36 1.50
C GLN A 174 15.70 9.60 0.89
N ILE A 175 15.49 10.81 0.37
CA ILE A 175 14.34 11.12 -0.47
C ILE A 175 14.78 11.15 -1.93
N VAL A 176 14.03 10.42 -2.76
CA VAL A 176 14.34 10.20 -4.17
C VAL A 176 13.20 10.74 -5.01
N VAL A 177 13.54 11.56 -6.01
CA VAL A 177 12.62 11.99 -7.06
C VAL A 177 13.06 11.35 -8.36
N GLN A 178 12.22 10.48 -8.91
CA GLN A 178 12.41 9.90 -10.23
C GLN A 178 11.48 10.60 -11.21
N SER A 179 12.00 11.14 -12.32
CA SER A 179 11.23 11.79 -13.38
C SER A 179 11.64 11.22 -14.74
N GLY A 180 10.82 10.30 -15.28
CA GLY A 180 11.23 9.46 -16.40
C GLY A 180 12.37 8.52 -15.97
N GLU A 181 13.48 8.54 -16.70
CA GLU A 181 14.72 7.81 -16.37
C GLU A 181 15.68 8.61 -15.47
N GLU A 182 15.43 9.90 -15.25
CA GLU A 182 16.26 10.75 -14.40
C GLU A 182 15.91 10.56 -12.93
N VAL A 183 16.93 10.61 -12.09
CA VAL A 183 16.80 10.45 -10.65
C VAL A 183 17.62 11.50 -9.93
N SER A 184 17.00 12.15 -8.94
CA SER A 184 17.67 13.03 -7.99
C SER A 184 17.45 12.55 -6.55
N VAL A 185 18.50 12.62 -5.75
CA VAL A 185 18.52 12.06 -4.39
C VAL A 185 19.00 13.14 -3.42
N ALA A 186 18.36 13.25 -2.26
CA ALA A 186 18.76 14.14 -1.19
C ALA A 186 18.71 13.44 0.17
N ALA A 187 19.55 13.90 1.09
CA ALA A 187 19.45 13.53 2.50
C ALA A 187 18.20 14.15 3.12
N ILE A 188 17.63 13.48 4.13
CA ILE A 188 16.44 13.92 4.83
C ILE A 188 16.87 14.65 6.11
N ASP A 189 17.09 15.96 6.02
CA ASP A 189 17.49 16.77 7.18
C ASP A 189 16.31 17.51 7.86
N SER A 190 15.33 17.98 7.10
CA SER A 190 14.26 18.89 7.53
C SER A 190 13.11 18.80 6.52
N LEU A 191 11.90 19.21 6.93
CA LEU A 191 10.77 19.27 5.99
C LEU A 191 11.01 20.31 4.90
N ALA A 192 11.64 21.43 5.24
CA ALA A 192 11.93 22.51 4.30
C ALA A 192 12.83 22.06 3.15
N ASN A 193 13.95 21.39 3.44
CA ASN A 193 14.89 20.97 2.39
C ASN A 193 14.34 19.79 1.59
N ALA A 194 13.63 18.85 2.23
CA ALA A 194 12.95 17.78 1.52
C ALA A 194 11.89 18.34 0.54
N ALA A 195 11.10 19.33 0.99
CA ALA A 195 10.11 19.99 0.15
C ALA A 195 10.76 20.77 -1.01
N ALA A 196 11.86 21.47 -0.76
CA ALA A 196 12.63 22.16 -1.79
C ALA A 196 13.19 21.18 -2.84
N HIS A 197 13.74 20.05 -2.41
CA HIS A 197 14.23 19.00 -3.30
C HIS A 197 13.09 18.40 -4.14
N CYS A 198 11.93 18.18 -3.54
CA CYS A 198 10.74 17.69 -4.24
C CYS A 198 10.02 18.75 -5.08
N GLY A 199 10.40 20.03 -5.00
CA GLY A 199 9.75 21.13 -5.71
C GLY A 199 8.29 21.34 -5.27
N VAL A 200 8.01 21.24 -3.97
CA VAL A 200 6.65 21.36 -3.40
C VAL A 200 6.62 22.37 -2.26
N THR A 201 5.46 22.99 -2.05
CA THR A 201 5.18 23.68 -0.78
C THR A 201 4.81 22.64 0.28
N PRO A 202 5.48 22.56 1.44
CA PRO A 202 5.14 21.56 2.45
C PRO A 202 3.81 21.87 3.13
N GLY A 203 3.05 20.83 3.45
CA GLY A 203 1.72 20.91 4.07
C GLY A 203 0.70 20.10 3.31
N THR A 204 -0.58 20.32 3.61
CA THR A 204 -1.70 19.90 2.77
C THR A 204 -2.96 20.62 3.21
N GLU A 205 -3.83 20.92 2.26
CA GLU A 205 -5.21 21.36 2.54
C GLU A 205 -6.13 20.16 2.84
N ALA A 206 -5.67 18.93 2.59
CA ALA A 206 -6.37 17.68 2.89
C ALA A 206 -6.07 17.18 4.31
N ALA A 207 -5.90 18.11 5.26
CA ALA A 207 -5.65 17.76 6.65
C ALA A 207 -6.88 17.10 7.28
N GLU A 208 -6.68 15.91 7.82
CA GLU A 208 -7.65 15.20 8.64
C GLU A 208 -7.39 15.49 10.13
N HIS A 209 -8.35 15.18 11.00
CA HIS A 209 -8.32 15.61 12.41
C HIS A 209 -7.05 15.14 13.16
N ASP A 210 -6.49 14.01 12.78
CA ASP A 210 -5.34 13.36 13.40
C ASP A 210 -4.05 13.44 12.56
N SER A 211 -4.06 14.25 11.51
CA SER A 211 -2.86 14.57 10.74
C SER A 211 -1.78 15.22 11.62
N PRO A 212 -0.49 14.89 11.43
CA PRO A 212 0.57 15.46 12.23
C PRO A 212 0.68 16.97 11.99
N PRO A 213 0.92 17.78 13.03
CA PRO A 213 1.11 19.21 12.84
C PRO A 213 2.37 19.47 12.01
N LEU A 214 2.30 20.46 11.11
CA LEU A 214 3.45 20.86 10.31
C LEU A 214 4.66 21.25 11.16
N GLY A 215 4.42 21.89 12.32
CA GLY A 215 5.47 22.30 13.25
C GLY A 215 6.53 23.20 12.62
N ASP A 216 7.71 23.22 13.21
CA ASP A 216 8.87 23.88 12.61
C ASP A 216 9.40 23.06 11.41
N LEU A 217 9.41 23.69 10.24
CA LEU A 217 9.85 23.09 8.98
C LEU A 217 11.37 22.90 8.91
N GLN A 218 12.12 23.67 9.71
CA GLN A 218 13.58 23.59 9.81
C GLN A 218 14.04 22.61 10.89
N ARG A 219 13.12 22.09 11.72
CA ARG A 219 13.46 21.10 12.74
C ARG A 219 14.08 19.87 12.08
N ALA A 220 15.23 19.45 12.62
CA ALA A 220 15.92 18.24 12.19
C ALA A 220 14.98 17.02 12.23
N LEU A 221 14.94 16.27 11.13
CA LEU A 221 14.23 14.99 11.01
C LEU A 221 15.18 13.83 11.27
N ARG A 222 14.67 12.78 11.93
CA ARG A 222 15.37 11.51 12.11
C ARG A 222 14.71 10.42 11.26
N VAL A 223 15.14 10.34 10.00
CA VAL A 223 14.70 9.31 9.06
C VAL A 223 15.95 8.66 8.47
N ASP A 224 16.41 7.58 9.08
CA ASP A 224 17.64 6.88 8.70
C ASP A 224 17.39 5.60 7.89
N ALA A 225 18.47 4.93 7.49
CA ALA A 225 18.40 3.71 6.70
C ALA A 225 17.72 2.56 7.43
N ASP A 226 17.94 2.41 8.74
CA ASP A 226 17.37 1.32 9.54
C ASP A 226 15.85 1.48 9.70
N LEU A 227 15.39 2.69 9.98
CA LEU A 227 13.95 3.00 10.00
C LEU A 227 13.32 2.76 8.63
N THR A 228 13.92 3.28 7.55
CA THR A 228 13.31 3.15 6.21
C THR A 228 13.27 1.70 5.74
N ALA A 229 14.32 0.91 6.02
CA ALA A 229 14.32 -0.52 5.75
C ALA A 229 13.20 -1.24 6.53
N PHE A 230 13.05 -0.92 7.83
CA PHE A 230 11.97 -1.45 8.65
C PHE A 230 10.58 -1.09 8.11
N LEU A 231 10.35 0.19 7.77
CA LEU A 231 9.09 0.64 7.20
C LEU A 231 8.81 -0.01 5.84
N GLY A 232 9.85 -0.23 5.02
CA GLY A 232 9.74 -0.99 3.79
C GLY A 232 9.27 -2.42 4.02
N ASP A 233 9.83 -3.11 5.02
CA ASP A 233 9.41 -4.45 5.39
C ASP A 233 7.99 -4.47 5.97
N TRP A 234 7.64 -3.52 6.85
CA TRP A 234 6.30 -3.41 7.42
C TRP A 234 5.24 -3.12 6.35
N PHE A 235 5.48 -2.15 5.48
CA PHE A 235 4.53 -1.80 4.43
C PHE A 235 4.47 -2.86 3.33
N GLY A 236 5.60 -3.49 2.97
CA GLY A 236 5.61 -4.63 2.05
C GLY A 236 4.79 -5.81 2.59
N PHE A 237 4.97 -6.15 3.87
CA PHE A 237 4.15 -7.11 4.58
C PHE A 237 2.66 -6.74 4.54
N ALA A 238 2.32 -5.52 4.96
CA ALA A 238 0.95 -5.03 5.00
C ALA A 238 0.27 -5.09 3.64
N PHE A 239 0.91 -4.58 2.58
CA PHE A 239 0.37 -4.65 1.22
C PHE A 239 0.20 -6.11 0.77
N SER A 240 1.15 -7.01 1.07
CA SER A 240 1.01 -8.44 0.71
C SER A 240 -0.19 -9.14 1.37
N VAL A 241 -0.62 -8.68 2.54
CA VAL A 241 -1.77 -9.20 3.28
C VAL A 241 -3.06 -8.53 2.80
N LEU A 242 -3.09 -7.20 2.71
CA LEU A 242 -4.28 -6.43 2.35
C LEU A 242 -4.70 -6.69 0.89
N GLU A 243 -3.74 -6.86 -0.02
CA GLU A 243 -4.03 -7.22 -1.42
C GLU A 243 -4.63 -8.62 -1.55
N GLU A 244 -4.26 -9.57 -0.66
CA GLU A 244 -4.92 -10.88 -0.59
C GLU A 244 -6.31 -10.77 0.02
N LEU A 245 -6.46 -9.96 1.08
CA LEU A 245 -7.74 -9.72 1.74
C LEU A 245 -8.78 -9.13 0.77
N ARG A 246 -8.37 -8.32 -0.20
CA ARG A 246 -9.25 -7.80 -1.28
C ARG A 246 -9.95 -8.91 -2.09
N LEU A 247 -9.40 -10.12 -2.08
CA LEU A 247 -9.93 -11.29 -2.79
C LEU A 247 -10.89 -12.12 -1.93
N THR A 248 -11.23 -11.67 -0.72
CA THR A 248 -12.13 -12.38 0.18
C THR A 248 -13.47 -12.65 -0.51
N PRO A 249 -13.90 -13.92 -0.61
CA PRO A 249 -15.18 -14.26 -1.23
C PRO A 249 -16.36 -13.56 -0.56
N GLY A 250 -17.22 -12.96 -1.37
CA GLY A 250 -18.40 -12.22 -0.91
C GLY A 250 -18.11 -10.79 -0.43
N ALA A 251 -16.86 -10.33 -0.45
CA ALA A 251 -16.54 -8.95 -0.11
C ALA A 251 -17.08 -8.01 -1.20
N ARG A 252 -17.69 -6.91 -0.77
CA ARG A 252 -18.26 -5.87 -1.63
C ARG A 252 -17.59 -4.53 -1.38
N ASP A 253 -17.81 -3.60 -2.30
CA ASP A 253 -17.27 -2.22 -2.24
C ASP A 253 -15.77 -2.17 -1.96
N VAL A 254 -15.04 -3.14 -2.54
CA VAL A 254 -13.63 -3.37 -2.23
C VAL A 254 -12.79 -2.19 -2.72
N GLY A 255 -12.23 -1.45 -1.77
CA GLY A 255 -11.32 -0.36 -2.03
C GLY A 255 -9.99 -0.84 -2.61
N ARG A 256 -9.18 0.10 -3.11
CA ARG A 256 -7.77 -0.18 -3.40
C ARG A 256 -6.98 -0.07 -2.10
N THR A 257 -6.06 -1.02 -1.87
CA THR A 257 -5.07 -0.86 -0.80
C THR A 257 -4.27 0.42 -1.03
N GLN A 258 -4.06 1.22 0.00
CA GLN A 258 -3.31 2.47 -0.09
C GLN A 258 -2.69 2.80 1.28
N LEU A 259 -1.51 3.43 1.27
CA LEU A 259 -0.94 4.07 2.46
C LEU A 259 -1.57 5.45 2.64
N TRP A 260 -2.34 5.63 3.69
CA TRP A 260 -2.99 6.89 4.05
C TRP A 260 -2.00 7.79 4.80
N PRO A 261 -1.59 8.95 4.26
CA PRO A 261 -0.52 9.72 4.88
C PRO A 261 -0.95 10.48 6.13
N GLY A 262 -2.25 10.65 6.38
CA GLY A 262 -2.79 11.28 7.58
C GLY A 262 -2.66 10.40 8.83
N HIS A 263 -2.86 9.09 8.66
CA HIS A 263 -2.69 8.07 9.71
C HIS A 263 -1.34 7.33 9.62
N PHE A 264 -0.68 7.45 8.47
CA PHE A 264 0.55 6.76 8.08
C PHE A 264 0.47 5.23 8.07
N ASP A 265 -0.69 4.70 7.69
CA ASP A 265 -0.94 3.26 7.64
C ASP A 265 -1.44 2.76 6.26
N PRO A 266 -1.03 1.57 5.81
CA PRO A 266 -1.71 0.89 4.72
C PRO A 266 -3.08 0.41 5.17
N ALA A 267 -4.11 0.70 4.39
CA ALA A 267 -5.46 0.21 4.65
C ALA A 267 -6.23 -0.11 3.37
N VAL A 268 -7.30 -0.89 3.53
CA VAL A 268 -8.33 -1.15 2.53
C VAL A 268 -9.70 -1.13 3.20
N GLU A 269 -10.71 -0.67 2.47
CA GLU A 269 -12.11 -0.69 2.91
C GLU A 269 -12.83 -1.84 2.22
N LEU A 270 -13.67 -2.56 2.98
CA LEU A 270 -14.49 -3.66 2.49
C LEU A 270 -15.86 -3.63 3.17
N THR A 271 -16.92 -3.95 2.43
CA THR A 271 -18.24 -4.28 2.97
C THR A 271 -18.38 -5.80 3.04
N ALA A 272 -18.72 -6.34 4.21
CA ALA A 272 -18.79 -7.78 4.44
C ALA A 272 -20.19 -8.37 4.11
N GLY A 273 -20.22 -9.59 3.58
CA GLY A 273 -21.46 -10.35 3.34
C GLY A 273 -22.28 -9.92 2.11
N GLU A 274 -23.31 -10.73 1.79
CA GLU A 274 -24.20 -10.50 0.65
C GLU A 274 -25.07 -9.24 0.84
N PRO A 275 -25.49 -8.57 -0.26
CA PRO A 275 -26.41 -7.44 -0.20
C PRO A 275 -27.69 -7.83 0.57
N THR A 276 -28.12 -7.01 1.51
CA THR A 276 -29.44 -7.17 2.09
C THR A 276 -30.48 -6.61 1.13
N ASP A 277 -31.38 -7.44 0.63
CA ASP A 277 -32.59 -7.02 -0.11
C ASP A 277 -33.58 -6.29 0.83
N ASP A 278 -33.19 -5.21 1.52
CA ASP A 278 -34.14 -4.34 2.22
C ASP A 278 -34.51 -3.13 1.35
N PRO A 279 -35.65 -3.16 0.64
CA PRO A 279 -36.09 -2.09 -0.26
C PRO A 279 -36.50 -0.80 0.49
N ARG A 280 -36.32 -0.71 1.81
CA ARG A 280 -36.71 0.46 2.63
C ARG A 280 -35.60 1.50 2.81
N GLY A 281 -34.41 1.29 2.27
CA GLY A 281 -33.25 2.18 2.44
C GLY A 281 -33.12 3.35 1.47
N SER A 282 -33.81 3.37 0.32
CA SER A 282 -33.57 4.40 -0.72
C SER A 282 -34.83 5.17 -1.12
N GLN A 283 -35.18 6.18 -0.31
CA GLN A 283 -35.98 7.32 -0.80
C GLN A 283 -35.34 8.64 -0.34
N SER A 284 -34.21 9.00 -0.93
CA SER A 284 -33.91 10.41 -1.18
C SER A 284 -33.28 10.52 -2.56
N GLY A 285 -34.04 11.13 -3.48
CA GLY A 285 -33.61 11.35 -4.86
C GLY A 285 -32.68 12.54 -4.92
N ASP A 286 -31.38 12.30 -4.81
CA ASP A 286 -30.34 13.22 -5.25
C ASP A 286 -29.08 12.40 -5.61
N PRO A 287 -28.58 12.41 -6.87
CA PRO A 287 -27.42 11.64 -7.25
C PRO A 287 -26.14 12.35 -6.78
N SER A 288 -25.81 12.17 -5.51
CA SER A 288 -24.50 12.51 -4.94
C SER A 288 -23.67 11.22 -4.77
N PRO A 289 -22.36 11.18 -5.08
CA PRO A 289 -21.59 9.94 -5.19
C PRO A 289 -21.14 9.33 -3.84
N ALA A 290 -21.84 9.59 -2.74
CA ALA A 290 -21.50 9.05 -1.43
C ALA A 290 -22.71 9.04 -0.49
N SER A 291 -23.49 7.96 -0.49
CA SER A 291 -24.28 7.46 0.65
C SER A 291 -25.23 6.36 0.17
N ASP A 292 -24.70 5.14 0.01
CA ASP A 292 -25.53 3.94 0.09
C ASP A 292 -25.47 3.50 1.57
N ASP A 293 -26.23 4.20 2.42
CA ASP A 293 -26.21 4.06 3.90
C ASP A 293 -26.75 2.71 4.40
N GLY A 294 -27.12 1.80 3.49
CA GLY A 294 -27.76 0.53 3.82
C GLY A 294 -26.88 -0.49 4.56
N ASP A 295 -25.54 -0.37 4.49
CA ASP A 295 -24.64 -1.43 4.99
C ASP A 295 -23.45 -0.95 5.83
N ILE A 296 -23.58 0.21 6.47
CA ILE A 296 -22.52 0.75 7.35
C ILE A 296 -22.17 -0.21 8.51
N SER A 297 -23.09 -1.08 8.93
CA SER A 297 -22.89 -2.07 10.00
C SER A 297 -21.93 -3.21 9.63
N ARG A 298 -21.75 -3.47 8.33
CA ARG A 298 -20.84 -4.50 7.80
C ARG A 298 -19.62 -3.93 7.07
N ARG A 299 -19.58 -2.61 6.89
CA ARG A 299 -18.41 -1.91 6.33
C ARG A 299 -17.34 -1.69 7.38
N ALA A 300 -16.08 -1.94 7.01
CA ALA A 300 -14.94 -1.73 7.88
C ALA A 300 -13.69 -1.31 7.10
N THR A 301 -12.82 -0.60 7.80
CA THR A 301 -11.43 -0.36 7.39
C THR A 301 -10.55 -1.47 7.98
N TYR A 302 -9.74 -2.11 7.14
CA TYR A 302 -8.74 -3.10 7.53
C TYR A 302 -7.37 -2.50 7.24
N GLY A 303 -6.51 -2.40 8.24
CA GLY A 303 -5.25 -1.70 8.09
C GLY A 303 -4.11 -2.20 8.96
N ALA A 304 -2.93 -1.61 8.73
CA ALA A 304 -1.68 -2.01 9.33
C ALA A 304 -0.88 -0.77 9.77
N SER A 305 -1.13 -0.29 10.98
CA SER A 305 -0.42 0.88 11.50
C SER A 305 1.03 0.53 11.83
N PRO A 306 2.03 1.34 11.41
CA PRO A 306 3.40 1.20 11.90
C PRO A 306 3.49 1.57 13.40
N GLY A 307 2.44 2.13 13.98
CA GLY A 307 2.40 2.63 15.35
C GLY A 307 2.06 4.11 15.37
N ASP A 308 1.54 4.55 16.49
CA ASP A 308 1.10 5.91 16.75
C ASP A 308 1.34 6.29 18.22
N GLN A 309 0.81 7.44 18.65
CA GLN A 309 0.99 7.91 20.02
C GLN A 309 0.29 7.03 21.08
N ALA A 310 -0.83 6.40 20.74
CA ALA A 310 -1.55 5.49 21.63
C ALA A 310 -0.94 4.08 21.61
N ASN A 311 -0.50 3.60 20.44
CA ASN A 311 0.10 2.29 20.24
C ASN A 311 1.48 2.44 19.58
N PRO A 312 2.57 2.53 20.35
CA PRO A 312 3.88 2.94 19.82
C PRO A 312 4.59 1.89 18.96
N THR A 313 4.04 0.68 18.87
CA THR A 313 4.57 -0.43 18.06
C THR A 313 3.59 -0.74 16.93
N PRO A 314 4.03 -1.37 15.83
CA PRO A 314 3.13 -1.72 14.73
C PRO A 314 1.97 -2.61 15.19
N TYR A 315 0.85 -2.53 14.49
CA TYR A 315 -0.30 -3.40 14.75
C TYR A 315 -1.20 -3.48 13.52
N LEU A 316 -1.91 -4.59 13.40
CA LEU A 316 -3.01 -4.71 12.43
C LEU A 316 -4.32 -4.31 13.11
N TYR A 317 -5.27 -3.77 12.36
CA TYR A 317 -6.56 -3.42 12.91
C TYR A 317 -7.74 -3.69 11.98
N VAL A 318 -8.90 -3.91 12.60
CA VAL A 318 -10.21 -3.89 11.95
C VAL A 318 -11.03 -2.81 12.63
N GLY A 319 -11.41 -1.78 11.88
CA GLY A 319 -12.23 -0.66 12.33
C GLY A 319 -13.60 -0.66 11.64
N PRO A 320 -14.63 -1.28 12.24
CA PRO A 320 -15.99 -1.22 11.73
C PRO A 320 -16.53 0.21 11.73
N TRP A 321 -17.27 0.57 10.69
CA TRP A 321 -17.87 1.91 10.55
C TRP A 321 -19.17 2.02 11.36
N GLY A 322 -19.88 0.90 11.51
CA GLY A 322 -21.05 0.78 12.37
C GLY A 322 -20.72 0.41 13.82
N GLY A 323 -21.78 0.18 14.61
CA GLY A 323 -21.64 -0.30 15.99
C GLY A 323 -21.00 -1.69 16.05
N ILE A 324 -20.41 -2.06 17.20
CA ILE A 324 -19.90 -3.41 17.46
C ILE A 324 -20.69 -4.06 18.60
N ASP A 325 -20.73 -5.39 18.62
CA ASP A 325 -21.25 -6.21 19.71
C ASP A 325 -20.17 -6.44 20.79
N ASP A 326 -20.57 -7.06 21.91
CA ASP A 326 -19.67 -7.34 23.05
C ASP A 326 -18.74 -8.56 22.82
N ASP A 327 -18.45 -8.91 21.56
CA ASP A 327 -17.52 -10.00 21.23
C ASP A 327 -16.09 -9.62 21.67
N PRO A 328 -15.39 -10.46 22.46
CA PRO A 328 -14.02 -10.19 22.92
C PRO A 328 -12.99 -9.94 21.81
N PHE A 329 -13.30 -10.28 20.56
CA PHE A 329 -12.48 -9.93 19.41
C PHE A 329 -12.31 -8.41 19.27
N TRP A 330 -13.36 -7.63 19.53
CA TRP A 330 -13.34 -6.17 19.46
C TRP A 330 -12.67 -5.55 20.70
N SER A 331 -11.37 -5.81 20.81
CA SER A 331 -10.56 -5.57 22.01
C SER A 331 -9.64 -4.35 21.93
N ALA A 332 -9.71 -3.54 20.86
CA ALA A 332 -8.86 -2.36 20.73
C ALA A 332 -9.12 -1.35 21.86
N GLU A 333 -8.05 -0.86 22.50
CA GLU A 333 -8.17 0.05 23.65
C GLU A 333 -8.34 1.52 23.22
N SER A 334 -7.71 1.93 22.12
CA SER A 334 -7.67 3.32 21.67
C SER A 334 -8.73 3.70 20.65
N PHE A 335 -9.45 2.73 20.09
CA PHE A 335 -10.53 2.95 19.12
C PHE A 335 -11.55 1.82 19.19
N ARG A 336 -12.71 2.03 18.55
CA ARG A 336 -13.75 1.01 18.44
C ARG A 336 -13.38 0.01 17.34
N GLY A 337 -12.87 -1.16 17.73
CA GLY A 337 -12.51 -2.19 16.76
C GLY A 337 -11.65 -3.29 17.38
N ALA A 338 -10.88 -3.98 16.55
CA ALA A 338 -9.95 -5.02 16.96
C ALA A 338 -8.52 -4.64 16.55
N ALA A 339 -7.53 -5.06 17.34
CA ALA A 339 -6.12 -4.89 17.02
C ALA A 339 -5.33 -6.19 17.26
N LEU A 340 -4.38 -6.50 16.38
CA LEU A 340 -3.36 -7.53 16.59
C LEU A 340 -1.99 -6.85 16.73
N GLY A 341 -1.43 -6.93 17.94
CA GLY A 341 -0.16 -6.29 18.28
C GLY A 341 1.07 -6.93 17.61
N TYR A 342 2.15 -6.15 17.50
CA TYR A 342 3.40 -6.57 16.88
C TYR A 342 4.04 -7.79 17.55
N ASP A 343 4.00 -7.83 18.88
CA ASP A 343 4.53 -8.91 19.70
C ASP A 343 3.94 -10.27 19.28
N ARG A 344 2.61 -10.32 19.11
CA ARG A 344 1.91 -11.52 18.64
C ARG A 344 2.29 -11.91 17.22
N LEU A 345 2.49 -10.93 16.34
CA LEU A 345 3.01 -11.19 15.00
C LEU A 345 4.44 -11.73 15.03
N LEU A 346 5.31 -11.22 15.92
CA LEU A 346 6.68 -11.73 16.04
C LEU A 346 6.72 -13.16 16.58
N GLU A 347 5.81 -13.52 17.49
CA GLU A 347 5.65 -14.87 18.03
C GLU A 347 5.09 -15.89 17.00
N ALA A 348 4.36 -15.42 15.99
CA ALA A 348 3.66 -16.29 15.04
C ALA A 348 4.63 -17.11 14.15
N GLY A 349 4.37 -18.42 14.01
CA GLY A 349 5.15 -19.29 13.12
C GLY A 349 5.07 -18.89 11.64
N ASP A 350 3.91 -18.42 11.19
CA ASP A 350 3.71 -17.77 9.89
C ASP A 350 2.98 -16.44 10.12
N GLN A 351 3.70 -15.34 9.94
CA GLN A 351 3.22 -14.00 10.27
C GLN A 351 2.17 -13.51 9.29
N ARG A 352 2.32 -13.85 8.00
CA ARG A 352 1.36 -13.46 6.96
C ARG A 352 0.06 -14.23 7.15
N GLN A 353 0.15 -15.52 7.47
CA GLN A 353 -1.04 -16.32 7.77
C GLN A 353 -1.77 -15.82 9.03
N ALA A 354 -1.05 -15.51 10.11
CA ALA A 354 -1.66 -14.96 11.33
C ALA A 354 -2.39 -13.62 11.07
N ALA A 355 -1.84 -12.78 10.19
CA ALA A 355 -2.48 -11.54 9.77
C ALA A 355 -3.78 -11.77 8.97
N LEU A 356 -3.75 -12.72 8.02
CA LEU A 356 -4.94 -13.10 7.25
C LEU A 356 -6.03 -13.72 8.13
N GLU A 357 -5.66 -14.55 9.10
CA GLU A 357 -6.59 -15.13 10.08
C GLU A 357 -7.23 -14.05 10.94
N PHE A 358 -6.45 -13.06 11.39
CA PHE A 358 -6.98 -11.93 12.16
C PHE A 358 -7.99 -11.10 11.34
N PHE A 359 -7.66 -10.73 10.11
CA PHE A 359 -8.58 -9.96 9.27
C PHE A 359 -9.81 -10.79 8.87
N GLY A 360 -9.63 -12.07 8.53
CA GLY A 360 -10.73 -12.99 8.24
C GLY A 360 -11.68 -13.14 9.43
N ALA A 361 -11.16 -13.23 10.65
CA ALA A 361 -11.96 -13.28 11.87
C ALA A 361 -12.82 -12.02 12.07
N GLY A 362 -12.32 -10.84 11.69
CA GLY A 362 -13.09 -9.60 11.69
C GLY A 362 -14.16 -9.57 10.59
N TYR A 363 -13.78 -9.96 9.37
CA TYR A 363 -14.68 -10.05 8.22
C TYR A 363 -15.86 -11.01 8.47
N GLU A 364 -15.60 -12.19 9.03
CA GLU A 364 -16.64 -13.17 9.35
C GLU A 364 -17.65 -12.66 10.37
N ARG A 365 -17.20 -11.92 11.39
CA ARG A 365 -18.08 -11.34 12.41
C ARG A 365 -18.99 -10.27 11.82
N LEU A 366 -18.45 -9.43 10.95
CA LEU A 366 -19.22 -8.40 10.25
C LEU A 366 -20.20 -9.02 9.26
N SER A 367 -19.81 -10.09 8.57
CA SER A 367 -20.68 -10.79 7.60
C SER A 367 -21.95 -11.41 8.21
N ARG A 368 -21.95 -11.68 9.52
CA ARG A 368 -23.08 -12.30 10.24
C ARG A 368 -24.12 -11.30 10.74
N ARG A 369 -23.94 -10.01 10.49
CA ARG A 369 -24.77 -8.94 11.05
C ARG A 369 -26.03 -8.65 10.27
#